data_AF-A0A5N6GTE1-F1
#
_entry.id   AF-A0A5N6GTE1-F1
#
_cell.length_a   1.000
_cell.length_b   1.000
_cell.length_c   1.000
_cell.angle_alpha   90.00
_cell.angle_beta   90.00
_cell.angle_gamma   90.00
#
_symmetry.space_group_name_H-M   'P 1'
#
loop_
_entity.id
_entity.type
_entity.pdbx_description
1 polymer ?
#
loop_
_entity_poly.entity_id
_entity_poly.type
_entity_poly.pdbx_seq_one_letter_code
_entity_poly.pdbx_strand_id
1 'polypeptide(L)'
;MGRGQYQPLITEELELPECAIYNSQPTAPPRTLIDILDETVKAHPQHPAIDNGQTRLTYSELQAEIASCAATMRAAGIGKSILAVLTAGAAYVSVDVDDPDERANTVWTEAGVCAVLTDGP
;
A
#
# COMPACT_ATOMS: atom_id res chain seq x y z
N MET A 1 -12.13 27.73 21.94
CA MET A 1 -11.55 27.05 20.76
C MET A 1 -12.09 25.63 20.76
N GLY A 2 -12.92 25.29 19.77
CA GLY A 2 -13.96 24.26 19.86
C GLY A 2 -13.47 22.81 19.82
N ARG A 3 -13.99 21.99 20.73
CA ARG A 3 -13.97 20.52 20.64
C ARG A 3 -14.86 20.14 19.46
N GLY A 4 -14.27 19.64 18.38
CA GLY A 4 -15.04 19.08 17.26
C GLY A 4 -15.87 17.90 17.76
N GLN A 5 -17.18 18.10 17.86
CA GLN A 5 -18.12 17.02 18.11
C GLN A 5 -18.13 16.13 16.88
N TYR A 6 -17.51 14.95 16.97
CA TYR A 6 -17.77 13.88 16.02
C TYR A 6 -19.23 13.48 16.20
N GLN A 7 -20.03 13.74 15.17
CA GLN A 7 -21.43 13.34 15.12
C GLN A 7 -21.51 12.10 14.22
N PRO A 8 -21.72 10.89 14.78
CA PRO A 8 -21.78 9.68 13.97
C PRO A 8 -22.95 9.77 12.99
N LEU A 9 -22.72 9.36 11.75
CA LEU A 9 -23.69 9.32 10.64
C LEU A 9 -24.74 8.20 10.79
N ILE A 10 -24.84 7.58 11.96
CA ILE A 10 -25.74 6.46 12.22
C ILE A 10 -26.61 6.85 13.41
N THR A 11 -27.84 7.27 13.13
CA THR A 11 -28.81 7.70 14.15
C THR A 11 -29.64 6.54 14.71
N GLU A 12 -29.47 5.34 14.17
CA GLU A 12 -30.16 4.13 14.61
C GLU A 12 -29.14 3.08 15.08
N GLU A 13 -29.38 2.54 16.26
CA GLU A 13 -28.63 1.44 16.86
C GLU A 13 -28.89 0.18 16.02
N LEU A 14 -28.09 -0.01 14.97
CA LEU A 14 -28.14 -1.21 14.13
C LEU A 14 -27.85 -2.43 15.02
N GLU A 15 -28.83 -3.32 15.17
CA GLU A 15 -28.58 -4.68 15.65
C GLU A 15 -27.61 -5.35 14.67
N LEU A 16 -26.31 -5.25 14.98
CA LEU A 16 -25.28 -5.87 14.18
C LEU A 16 -25.38 -7.38 14.39
N PRO A 17 -25.52 -8.20 13.33
CA PRO A 17 -25.51 -9.64 13.46
C PRO A 17 -24.19 -10.08 14.12
N GLU A 18 -24.26 -11.13 14.93
CA GLU A 18 -23.13 -11.68 15.68
C GLU A 18 -21.94 -12.04 14.75
N CYS A 19 -22.23 -12.27 13.46
CA CYS A 19 -21.26 -12.39 12.39
C CYS A 19 -21.51 -11.37 11.28
N ALA A 20 -20.44 -10.72 10.82
CA ALA A 20 -20.48 -9.94 9.60
C ALA A 20 -20.71 -10.85 8.38
N ILE A 21 -21.84 -10.67 7.69
CA ILE A 21 -22.15 -11.38 6.45
C ILE A 21 -21.63 -10.56 5.28
N TYR A 22 -20.47 -10.96 4.74
CA TYR A 22 -19.94 -10.39 3.50
C TYR A 22 -20.41 -11.21 2.31
N ASN A 23 -20.91 -10.53 1.27
CA ASN A 23 -21.15 -11.19 0.00
C ASN A 23 -19.80 -11.62 -0.60
N SER A 24 -19.59 -12.93 -0.75
CA SER A 24 -18.42 -13.43 -1.47
C SER A 24 -18.85 -13.90 -2.86
N GLN A 25 -18.07 -13.53 -3.85
CA GLN A 25 -18.10 -14.17 -5.16
C GLN A 25 -17.11 -15.34 -5.17
N PRO A 26 -17.24 -16.29 -6.12
CA PRO A 26 -16.25 -17.34 -6.30
C PRO A 26 -14.83 -16.75 -6.41
N THR A 27 -13.85 -17.41 -5.78
CA THR A 27 -12.46 -16.96 -5.82
C THR A 27 -11.96 -16.84 -7.25
N ALA A 28 -11.36 -15.69 -7.59
CA ALA A 28 -10.73 -15.50 -8.88
C ALA A 28 -9.54 -16.47 -9.06
N PRO A 29 -9.16 -16.80 -10.31
CA PRO A 29 -7.95 -17.59 -10.57
C PRO A 29 -6.69 -16.98 -9.92
N PRO A 30 -5.70 -17.78 -9.50
CA PRO A 30 -4.46 -17.26 -8.90
C PRO A 30 -3.74 -16.30 -9.85
N ARG A 31 -3.44 -15.09 -9.36
CA ARG A 31 -2.65 -14.06 -10.04
C ARG A 31 -1.85 -13.25 -9.01
N THR A 32 -0.81 -12.55 -9.46
CA THR A 32 -0.03 -11.65 -8.59
C THR A 32 -0.73 -10.30 -8.44
N LEU A 33 -0.36 -9.55 -7.40
CA LEU A 33 -0.79 -8.16 -7.25
C LEU A 33 -0.34 -7.28 -8.43
N ILE A 34 0.79 -7.62 -9.07
CA ILE A 34 1.28 -6.92 -10.25
C ILE A 34 0.38 -7.19 -11.46
N ASP A 35 -0.06 -8.42 -11.66
CA ASP A 35 -0.99 -8.76 -12.73
C ASP A 35 -2.31 -7.98 -12.57
N ILE A 36 -2.82 -7.91 -11.33
CA ILE A 36 -4.03 -7.16 -11.00
C ILE A 36 -3.85 -5.67 -11.28
N LEU A 37 -2.71 -5.09 -10.87
CA LEU A 37 -2.40 -3.70 -11.12
C LEU A 37 -2.33 -3.41 -12.62
N ASP A 38 -1.59 -4.20 -13.39
CA ASP A 38 -1.43 -4.01 -14.82
C ASP A 38 -2.75 -4.11 -15.58
N GLU A 39 -3.61 -5.06 -15.22
CA GLU A 39 -4.96 -5.16 -15.78
C GLU A 39 -5.82 -3.95 -15.41
N THR A 40 -5.74 -3.48 -14.16
CA THR A 40 -6.50 -2.32 -13.68
C THR A 40 -6.06 -1.03 -14.38
N VAL A 41 -4.74 -0.83 -14.57
CA VAL A 41 -4.20 0.33 -15.30
C VAL A 41 -4.68 0.33 -16.75
N LYS A 42 -4.71 -0.84 -17.41
CA LYS A 42 -5.23 -0.96 -18.78
C LYS A 42 -6.72 -0.63 -18.87
N ALA A 43 -7.52 -1.09 -17.90
CA ALA A 43 -8.96 -0.88 -17.89
C ALA A 43 -9.36 0.55 -17.48
N HIS A 44 -8.59 1.17 -16.58
CA HIS A 44 -8.97 2.39 -15.88
C HIS A 44 -7.82 3.41 -15.73
N PRO A 45 -7.13 3.79 -16.83
CA PRO A 45 -5.88 4.54 -16.75
C PRO A 45 -6.01 5.92 -16.08
N GLN A 46 -7.15 6.58 -16.28
CA GLN A 46 -7.42 7.93 -15.78
C GLN A 46 -8.24 7.95 -14.47
N HIS A 47 -8.59 6.78 -13.92
CA HIS A 47 -9.26 6.76 -12.62
C HIS A 47 -8.26 7.03 -11.48
N PRO A 48 -8.67 7.74 -10.42
CA PRO A 48 -7.87 7.90 -9.22
C PRO A 48 -7.45 6.55 -8.63
N ALA A 49 -6.17 6.39 -8.34
CA ALA A 49 -5.59 5.20 -7.71
C ALA A 49 -5.20 5.46 -6.25
N ILE A 50 -4.43 6.53 -6.00
CA ILE A 50 -3.97 6.91 -4.66
C ILE A 50 -4.20 8.40 -4.45
N ASP A 51 -4.72 8.75 -3.28
CA ASP A 51 -4.86 10.12 -2.81
C ASP A 51 -4.34 10.18 -1.36
N ASN A 52 -3.31 10.99 -1.10
CA ASN A 52 -2.72 11.16 0.23
C ASN A 52 -3.16 12.49 0.90
N GLY A 53 -4.17 13.17 0.35
CA GLY A 53 -4.67 14.47 0.80
C GLY A 53 -3.87 15.68 0.27
N GLN A 54 -2.69 15.47 -0.31
CA GLN A 54 -1.86 16.51 -0.93
C GLN A 54 -1.71 16.30 -2.44
N THR A 55 -1.52 15.05 -2.85
CA THR A 55 -1.37 14.61 -4.22
C THR A 55 -2.32 13.45 -4.50
N ARG A 56 -2.90 13.47 -5.69
CA ARG A 56 -3.72 12.39 -6.23
C ARG A 56 -3.08 11.89 -7.50
N LEU A 57 -2.86 10.58 -7.57
CA LEU A 57 -2.34 9.89 -8.73
C LEU A 57 -3.47 9.06 -9.37
N THR A 58 -3.57 9.13 -10.69
CA THR A 58 -4.31 8.17 -11.49
C THR A 58 -3.56 6.84 -11.57
N TYR A 59 -4.22 5.77 -12.03
CA TYR A 59 -3.56 4.48 -12.26
C TYR A 59 -2.38 4.58 -13.23
N SER A 60 -2.49 5.38 -14.29
CA SER A 60 -1.40 5.58 -15.25
C SER A 60 -0.20 6.31 -14.66
N GLU A 61 -0.43 7.36 -13.87
CA GLU A 61 0.62 8.09 -13.17
C GLU A 61 1.29 7.24 -12.09
N LEU A 62 0.50 6.47 -11.34
CA LEU A 62 1.01 5.51 -10.37
C LEU A 62 1.92 4.46 -11.04
N GLN A 63 1.53 3.93 -12.21
CA GLN A 63 2.36 2.97 -12.94
C GLN A 63 3.67 3.59 -13.42
N ALA A 64 3.64 4.84 -13.88
CA ALA A 64 4.84 5.57 -14.28
C ALA A 64 5.80 5.82 -13.10
N GLU A 65 5.26 6.22 -11.95
CA GLU A 65 6.01 6.39 -10.71
C GLU A 65 6.64 5.06 -10.25
N ILE A 66 5.87 3.97 -10.23
CA ILE A 66 6.38 2.63 -9.91
C ILE A 66 7.50 2.21 -10.87
N ALA A 67 7.34 2.44 -12.18
CA ALA A 67 8.34 2.06 -13.16
C ALA A 67 9.64 2.87 -13.01
N SER A 68 9.55 4.18 -12.80
CA SER A 68 10.68 5.06 -12.53
C SER A 68 11.40 4.65 -11.24
N CYS A 69 10.62 4.36 -10.21
CA CYS A 69 11.10 3.91 -8.92
C CYS A 69 11.79 2.55 -9.01
N ALA A 70 11.19 1.55 -9.66
CA ALA A 70 11.77 0.22 -9.84
C ALA A 70 13.05 0.26 -10.69
N ALA A 71 13.12 1.12 -11.71
CA ALA A 71 14.35 1.37 -12.46
C ALA A 71 15.45 1.98 -11.57
N THR A 72 15.07 2.94 -10.71
CA THR A 72 15.97 3.54 -9.71
C THR A 72 16.38 2.53 -8.65
N MET A 73 15.51 1.63 -8.20
CA MET A 73 15.84 0.54 -7.27
C MET A 73 16.81 -0.47 -7.90
N ARG A 74 16.66 -0.77 -9.19
CA ARG A 74 17.65 -1.59 -9.93
C ARG A 74 19.01 -0.91 -10.04
N ALA A 75 19.07 0.42 -9.99
CA ALA A 75 20.30 1.21 -10.16
C ALA A 75 20.92 1.74 -8.86
N ALA A 76 20.12 1.96 -7.82
CA ALA A 76 20.46 2.70 -6.58
C ALA A 76 19.82 2.10 -5.32
N GLY A 77 19.11 0.98 -5.44
CA GLY A 77 18.72 0.15 -4.31
C GLY A 77 17.45 0.53 -3.54
N ILE A 78 16.76 1.66 -3.76
CA ILE A 78 15.62 2.08 -2.90
C ILE A 78 14.64 3.07 -3.59
N GLY A 79 13.31 2.90 -3.39
CA GLY A 79 12.26 3.92 -3.61
C GLY A 79 10.80 3.46 -3.31
N LYS A 80 9.88 4.43 -3.12
CA LYS A 80 8.55 4.35 -2.46
C LYS A 80 7.62 3.15 -2.78
N SER A 81 7.10 2.62 -1.66
CA SER A 81 5.90 1.80 -1.44
C SER A 81 5.82 0.46 -2.17
N ILE A 82 5.90 -0.61 -1.38
CA ILE A 82 5.41 -1.99 -1.58
C ILE A 82 5.27 -2.47 -3.04
N LEU A 83 4.39 -1.86 -3.85
CA LEU A 83 4.23 -2.16 -5.26
C LEU A 83 5.54 -2.10 -6.04
N ALA A 84 6.41 -1.11 -5.81
CA ALA A 84 7.71 -1.04 -6.48
C ALA A 84 8.63 -2.22 -6.09
N VAL A 85 8.62 -2.62 -4.82
CA VAL A 85 9.35 -3.79 -4.30
C VAL A 85 8.84 -5.07 -4.97
N LEU A 86 7.52 -5.24 -5.02
CA LEU A 86 6.87 -6.37 -5.68
C LEU A 86 7.14 -6.38 -7.20
N THR A 87 7.11 -5.23 -7.87
CA THR A 87 7.45 -5.08 -9.29
C THR A 87 8.92 -5.41 -9.57
N ALA A 88 9.82 -5.17 -8.61
CA ALA A 88 11.21 -5.59 -8.69
C ALA A 88 11.39 -7.11 -8.48
N GLY A 89 10.35 -7.83 -8.05
CA GLY A 89 10.40 -9.25 -7.70
C GLY A 89 10.93 -9.54 -6.29
N ALA A 90 10.99 -8.52 -5.44
CA ALA A 90 11.42 -8.64 -4.06
C ALA A 90 10.22 -8.74 -3.10
N ALA A 91 10.47 -9.28 -1.91
CA ALA A 91 9.53 -9.23 -0.79
C ALA A 91 9.73 -7.92 0.00
N TYR A 92 8.65 -7.39 0.57
CA TYR A 92 8.71 -6.22 1.45
C TYR A 92 8.42 -6.64 2.90
N VAL A 93 9.03 -5.92 3.85
CA VAL A 93 8.79 -6.06 5.28
C VAL A 93 8.51 -4.67 5.83
N SER A 94 7.34 -4.49 6.46
CA SER A 94 6.96 -3.21 7.09
C SER A 94 7.54 -3.14 8.51
N VAL A 95 8.18 -2.04 8.82
CA VAL A 95 8.60 -1.66 10.18
C VAL A 95 7.94 -0.32 10.49
N ASP A 96 7.38 -0.19 11.68
CA ASP A 96 6.80 1.08 12.14
C ASP A 96 7.92 2.07 12.46
N VAL A 97 7.75 3.33 12.05
CA VAL A 97 8.72 4.41 12.35
C VAL A 97 8.65 4.84 13.81
N ASP A 98 7.49 4.64 14.45
CA ASP A 98 7.29 4.96 15.86
C ASP A 98 7.83 3.85 16.79
N ASP A 99 8.24 2.70 16.24
CA ASP A 99 8.85 1.63 17.02
C ASP A 99 10.31 1.96 17.40
N PRO A 100 10.77 1.55 18.60
CA PRO A 100 12.18 1.72 18.98
C PRO A 100 13.13 1.01 18.01
N ASP A 101 14.32 1.60 17.79
CA ASP A 101 15.35 1.07 16.88
C ASP A 101 15.69 -0.41 17.12
N GLU A 102 15.65 -0.88 18.37
CA GLU A 102 15.90 -2.28 18.72
C GLU A 102 14.90 -3.24 18.05
N ARG A 103 13.62 -2.82 17.93
CA ARG A 103 12.59 -3.61 17.24
C ARG A 103 12.85 -3.66 15.74
N ALA A 104 13.21 -2.53 15.13
CA ALA A 104 13.57 -2.46 13.72
C ALA A 104 14.76 -3.37 13.39
N ASN A 105 15.83 -3.29 14.19
CA ASN A 105 17.04 -4.10 14.04
C ASN A 105 16.76 -5.61 14.15
N THR A 106 15.87 -6.00 15.07
CA THR A 106 15.44 -7.39 15.22
C THR A 106 14.73 -7.88 13.95
N VAL A 107 13.75 -7.11 13.47
CA VAL A 107 13.00 -7.44 12.25
C VAL A 107 13.93 -7.56 11.04
N TRP A 108 14.86 -6.63 10.86
CA TRP A 108 15.80 -6.66 9.74
C TRP A 108 16.71 -7.88 9.77
N THR A 109 17.20 -8.24 10.96
CA THR A 109 18.09 -9.39 11.15
C THR A 109 17.36 -10.70 10.86
N GLU A 110 16.17 -10.89 11.44
CA GLU A 110 15.40 -12.12 11.29
C GLU A 110 14.86 -12.32 9.87
N ALA A 111 14.45 -11.23 9.21
CA ALA A 111 13.95 -11.28 7.83
C ALA A 111 15.07 -11.32 6.78
N GLY A 112 16.35 -11.16 7.17
CA GLY A 112 17.48 -11.13 6.23
C GLY A 112 17.40 -9.94 5.26
N VAL A 113 17.02 -8.77 5.76
CA VAL A 113 16.83 -7.56 4.93
C VAL A 113 18.15 -7.13 4.30
N CYS A 114 18.15 -6.98 2.98
CA CYS A 114 19.32 -6.55 2.20
C CYS A 114 19.34 -5.05 1.84
N ALA A 115 18.20 -4.36 2.00
CA ALA A 115 18.05 -2.93 1.76
C ALA A 115 16.89 -2.37 2.59
N VAL A 116 17.05 -1.16 3.13
CA VAL A 116 16.01 -0.44 3.87
C VAL A 116 15.58 0.79 3.09
N LEU A 117 14.29 0.88 2.80
CA LEU A 117 13.66 2.04 2.18
C LEU A 117 13.08 2.94 3.27
N THR A 118 13.64 4.15 3.38
CA THR A 118 13.13 5.25 4.23
C THR A 118 12.89 6.47 3.34
N ASP A 119 12.26 7.51 3.89
CA ASP A 119 12.33 8.83 3.29
C ASP A 119 13.79 9.27 3.08
N GLY A 120 14.04 10.13 2.08
CA GLY A 120 15.40 10.66 1.83
C GLY A 120 15.96 11.40 3.06
N PRO A 121 17.23 11.84 3.01
CA PRO A 121 17.77 12.69 4.08
C PRO A 121 16.92 13.95 4.28
#